data_AF-A0A966BF55-F1
#
_entry.id   AF-A0A966BF55-F1
#
_cell.length_a   1.000
_cell.length_b   1.000
_cell.length_c   1.000
_cell.angle_alpha   90.00
_cell.angle_beta   90.00
_cell.angle_gamma   90.00
#
_symmetry.space_group_name_H-M   'P 1'
#
loop_
_entity.id
_entity.type
_entity.pdbx_description
1 polymer ?
#
loop_
_entity_poly.entity_id
_entity_poly.type
_entity_poly.pdbx_seq_one_letter_code
_entity_poly.pdbx_strand_id
1 'polypeptide(L)'
;MMQSKTIFTNFFAMAVAGNLFVVSVALGQTSELEKVEWANTGHMTIDGKLEAGIHPQEYGLNVEYLDINANNSYVYALMTLVSHVQRGKVSEGQMKWLYERAIASAVPRNYIEEFMAFDHRKASLEQYMVSSGGDSIARVLLYDTAQMIAYGDRYDRRHRSSNAYREIYSKAAKILEISPGLARSIVTIVKQEVRLLEKKTRVFWGETPYTPPKQ
;
A
#
# COMPACT_ATOMS: atom_id res chain seq x y z
N MET A 1 -7.20 48.48 15.76
CA MET A 1 -8.15 49.45 16.36
C MET A 1 -9.54 48.89 16.16
N MET A 2 -10.20 48.49 17.25
CA MET A 2 -11.56 47.90 17.30
C MET A 2 -12.58 48.77 16.56
N GLN A 3 -13.53 48.15 15.86
CA GLN A 3 -14.94 48.48 16.06
C GLN A 3 -15.82 47.23 15.91
N SER A 4 -16.34 46.78 17.05
CA SER A 4 -17.52 45.95 17.19
C SER A 4 -18.76 46.77 16.83
N LYS A 5 -19.71 46.16 16.10
CA LYS A 5 -21.10 46.61 16.08
C LYS A 5 -22.01 45.41 16.31
N THR A 6 -22.35 45.21 17.56
CA THR A 6 -23.53 44.47 18.01
C THR A 6 -24.79 45.21 17.54
N ILE A 7 -25.72 44.52 16.87
CA ILE A 7 -27.09 45.00 16.68
C ILE A 7 -28.00 44.08 17.49
N PHE A 8 -28.57 44.63 18.55
CA PHE A 8 -29.74 44.09 19.23
C PHE A 8 -31.00 44.54 18.47
N THR A 9 -31.95 43.64 18.30
CA THR A 9 -33.36 44.01 18.13
C THR A 9 -34.20 43.10 19.02
N ASN A 10 -34.85 43.72 20.01
CA ASN A 10 -35.89 43.13 20.84
C ASN A 10 -37.22 43.17 20.09
N PHE A 11 -38.06 42.14 20.20
CA PHE A 11 -39.50 42.32 20.43
C PHE A 11 -40.12 41.09 21.14
N PHE A 12 -40.92 41.43 22.17
CA PHE A 12 -41.99 40.70 22.86
C PHE A 12 -42.92 39.92 21.91
N ALA A 13 -43.80 38.98 22.28
CA ALA A 13 -44.04 38.09 23.42
C ALA A 13 -45.36 37.35 23.06
N MET A 14 -45.54 36.08 23.41
CA MET A 14 -46.79 35.56 24.04
C MET A 14 -46.63 34.06 24.33
N ALA A 15 -46.88 33.70 25.59
CA ALA A 15 -46.91 32.32 26.04
C ALA A 15 -48.19 31.61 25.58
N VAL A 16 -48.05 30.39 25.09
CA VAL A 16 -49.10 29.36 25.16
C VAL A 16 -48.43 28.08 25.68
N ALA A 17 -49.02 27.55 26.75
CA ALA A 17 -48.52 26.44 27.53
C ALA A 17 -48.46 25.12 26.74
N GLY A 18 -47.47 24.28 27.06
CA GLY A 18 -47.48 22.86 26.69
C GLY A 18 -46.11 22.31 26.29
N ASN A 19 -45.35 21.86 27.29
CA ASN A 19 -44.25 20.89 27.22
C ASN A 19 -43.47 20.76 25.89
N LEU A 20 -42.32 21.42 25.79
CA LEU A 20 -41.25 20.99 24.89
C LEU A 20 -39.90 21.12 25.61
N PHE A 21 -39.24 19.98 25.83
CA PHE A 21 -37.82 19.93 26.21
C PHE A 21 -37.02 20.55 25.06
N VAL A 22 -36.47 21.75 25.27
CA VAL A 22 -35.45 22.32 24.39
C VAL A 22 -34.11 21.81 24.87
N VAL A 23 -33.59 20.78 24.21
CA VAL A 23 -32.16 20.46 24.27
C VAL A 23 -31.45 21.49 23.41
N SER A 24 -30.77 22.43 24.05
CA SER A 24 -29.85 23.35 23.38
C SER A 24 -28.66 22.54 22.85
N VAL A 25 -28.68 22.20 21.57
CA VAL A 25 -27.48 21.73 20.87
C VAL A 25 -26.67 22.98 20.53
N ALA A 26 -25.55 23.17 21.23
CA ALA A 26 -24.53 24.12 20.81
C ALA A 26 -24.09 23.71 19.39
N LEU A 27 -24.39 24.54 18.41
CA LEU A 27 -23.84 24.42 17.06
C LEU A 27 -22.34 24.68 17.15
N GLY A 28 -21.58 23.60 17.32
CA GLY A 28 -20.15 23.58 17.13
C GLY A 28 -19.83 24.06 15.72
N GLN A 29 -18.80 24.89 15.62
CA GLN A 29 -18.23 25.41 14.39
C GLN A 29 -18.12 24.28 13.36
N THR A 30 -18.83 24.42 12.24
CA THR A 30 -18.53 23.62 11.05
C THR A 30 -17.17 24.08 10.54
N SER A 31 -16.13 23.34 10.85
CA SER A 31 -14.89 23.40 10.09
C SER A 31 -15.26 23.13 8.63
N GLU A 32 -14.96 24.06 7.72
CA GLU A 32 -14.95 23.75 6.29
C GLU A 32 -14.00 22.56 6.11
N LEU A 33 -14.56 21.39 5.76
CA LEU A 33 -13.76 20.25 5.33
C LEU A 33 -13.02 20.71 4.07
N GLU A 34 -11.70 20.81 4.13
CA GLU A 34 -10.88 21.02 2.94
C GLU A 34 -11.28 19.97 1.91
N LYS A 35 -11.60 20.43 0.69
CA LYS A 35 -11.93 19.53 -0.41
C LYS A 35 -10.70 18.69 -0.72
N VAL A 36 -10.79 17.39 -0.44
CA VAL A 36 -9.78 16.41 -0.83
C VAL A 36 -9.78 16.29 -2.35
N GLU A 37 -8.67 16.69 -2.98
CA GLU A 37 -8.48 16.48 -4.42
C GLU A 37 -7.82 15.12 -4.65
N TRP A 38 -8.49 14.29 -5.44
CA TRP A 38 -8.04 12.93 -5.76
C TRP A 38 -7.12 12.94 -6.98
N ALA A 39 -6.06 12.13 -6.93
CA ALA A 39 -5.32 11.77 -8.13
C ALA A 39 -6.24 11.02 -9.09
N ASN A 40 -6.01 11.18 -10.40
CA ASN A 40 -6.81 10.58 -11.47
C ASN A 40 -6.87 9.03 -11.44
N THR A 41 -6.17 8.38 -10.51
CA THR A 41 -6.09 6.94 -10.33
C THR A 41 -6.98 6.40 -9.19
N GLY A 42 -7.51 7.25 -8.30
CA GLY A 42 -8.73 6.94 -7.51
C GLY A 42 -8.58 6.34 -6.11
N HIS A 43 -7.37 6.16 -5.57
CA HIS A 43 -7.19 5.78 -4.14
C HIS A 43 -6.19 6.66 -3.39
N MET A 44 -5.68 7.70 -4.03
CA MET A 44 -4.69 8.61 -3.46
C MET A 44 -5.08 10.05 -3.75
N THR A 45 -4.87 10.94 -2.80
CA THR A 45 -5.01 12.38 -2.97
C THR A 45 -3.86 12.94 -3.81
N ILE A 46 -4.00 14.14 -4.37
CA ILE A 46 -2.94 14.78 -5.19
C ILE A 46 -1.67 15.00 -4.36
N ASP A 47 -1.79 15.24 -3.06
CA ASP A 47 -0.66 15.33 -2.12
C ASP A 47 -0.15 13.96 -1.63
N GLY A 48 -0.64 12.86 -2.22
CA GLY A 48 -0.08 11.53 -2.05
C GLY A 48 -0.62 10.74 -0.86
N LYS A 49 -1.70 11.21 -0.21
CA LYS A 49 -2.33 10.52 0.92
C LYS A 49 -3.22 9.39 0.41
N LEU A 50 -3.09 8.20 0.99
CA LEU A 50 -4.10 7.16 0.85
C LEU A 50 -5.18 7.42 1.92
N GLU A 51 -6.41 7.76 1.53
CA GLU A 51 -7.52 7.78 2.48
C GLU A 51 -8.07 6.37 2.66
N ALA A 52 -8.25 5.98 3.92
CA ALA A 52 -8.48 4.62 4.39
C ALA A 52 -9.46 3.80 3.54
N GLY A 53 -9.07 2.55 3.28
CA GLY A 53 -9.98 1.50 2.85
C GLY A 53 -9.31 0.16 3.13
N ILE A 54 -9.97 -0.75 3.84
CA ILE A 54 -9.44 -2.07 4.25
C ILE A 54 -9.07 -2.88 3.00
N HIS A 55 -7.90 -2.60 2.43
CA HIS A 55 -7.37 -3.32 1.30
C HIS A 55 -6.67 -4.54 1.89
N PRO A 56 -6.92 -5.76 1.38
CA PRO A 56 -6.14 -6.94 1.76
C PRO A 56 -4.62 -6.74 1.65
N GLN A 57 -4.19 -5.72 0.89
CA GLN A 57 -2.82 -5.27 0.69
C GLN A 57 -2.26 -4.40 1.84
N GLU A 58 -3.05 -3.92 2.80
CA GLU A 58 -2.60 -2.99 3.86
C GLU A 58 -1.86 -3.67 5.01
N TYR A 59 -1.53 -4.96 4.92
CA TYR A 59 -0.74 -5.69 5.92
C TYR A 59 -1.34 -5.64 7.34
N GLY A 60 -2.64 -5.36 7.47
CA GLY A 60 -3.31 -5.15 8.75
C GLY A 60 -2.91 -3.85 9.46
N LEU A 61 -2.38 -2.86 8.71
CA LEU A 61 -2.10 -1.53 9.23
C LEU A 61 -3.41 -0.83 9.57
N ASN A 62 -3.48 -0.29 10.79
CA ASN A 62 -4.55 0.59 11.22
C ASN A 62 -4.02 2.03 11.18
N VAL A 63 -3.88 2.58 9.99
CA VAL A 63 -3.39 3.94 9.76
C VAL A 63 -4.34 4.69 8.83
N GLU A 64 -4.61 5.95 9.15
CA GLU A 64 -5.45 6.83 8.34
C GLU A 64 -4.65 7.50 7.21
N TYR A 65 -3.33 7.35 7.21
CA TYR A 65 -2.40 8.06 6.34
C TYR A 65 -1.17 7.21 6.01
N LEU A 66 -0.75 7.25 4.74
CA LEU A 66 0.52 6.73 4.26
C LEU A 66 1.24 7.84 3.48
N ASP A 67 2.47 8.14 3.89
CA ASP A 67 3.30 9.16 3.26
C ASP A 67 3.83 8.69 1.90
N ILE A 68 3.61 9.48 0.85
CA ILE A 68 3.99 9.09 -0.52
C ILE A 68 5.51 8.96 -0.70
N ASN A 69 6.30 9.80 -0.03
CA ASN A 69 7.76 9.72 -0.13
C ASN A 69 8.29 8.49 0.62
N ALA A 70 7.68 8.15 1.75
CA ALA A 70 7.96 6.92 2.47
C ALA A 70 7.55 5.68 1.64
N ASN A 71 6.41 5.72 0.96
CA ASN A 71 5.94 4.64 0.09
C ASN A 71 6.84 4.46 -1.15
N ASN A 72 7.24 5.56 -1.80
CA ASN A 72 8.21 5.50 -2.90
C ASN A 72 9.54 4.91 -2.43
N SER A 73 10.03 5.35 -1.26
CA SER A 73 11.21 4.78 -0.62
C SER A 73 11.06 3.29 -0.33
N TYR A 74 9.87 2.85 0.09
CA TYR A 74 9.57 1.44 0.32
C TYR A 74 9.74 0.61 -0.96
N VAL A 75 9.18 1.10 -2.07
CA VAL A 75 9.30 0.45 -3.39
C VAL A 75 10.76 0.39 -3.86
N TYR A 76 11.55 1.44 -3.63
CA TYR A 76 12.99 1.44 -3.90
C TYR A 76 13.77 0.46 -3.01
N ALA A 77 13.43 0.37 -1.72
CA ALA A 77 14.01 -0.62 -0.81
C ALA A 77 13.68 -2.05 -1.27
N LEU A 78 12.44 -2.31 -1.72
CA LEU A 78 12.00 -3.61 -2.22
C LEU A 78 12.81 -4.04 -3.45
N MET A 79 12.89 -3.19 -4.47
CA MET A 79 13.65 -3.50 -5.68
C MET A 79 15.14 -3.70 -5.37
N THR A 80 15.70 -2.85 -4.50
CA THR A 80 17.11 -2.94 -4.09
C THR A 80 17.39 -4.25 -3.36
N LEU A 81 16.53 -4.65 -2.42
CA LEU A 81 16.68 -5.90 -1.68
C LEU A 81 16.54 -7.13 -2.61
N VAL A 82 15.51 -7.17 -3.46
CA VAL A 82 15.27 -8.25 -4.44
C VAL A 82 16.47 -8.40 -5.38
N SER A 83 17.02 -7.27 -5.84
CA SER A 83 18.26 -7.20 -6.60
C SER A 83 19.44 -7.79 -5.82
N HIS A 84 19.67 -7.35 -4.57
CA HIS A 84 20.79 -7.78 -3.73
C HIS A 84 20.76 -9.29 -3.42
N VAL A 85 19.59 -9.84 -3.11
CA VAL A 85 19.45 -11.27 -2.80
C VAL A 85 19.59 -12.14 -4.05
N GLN A 86 19.44 -11.56 -5.24
CA GLN A 86 19.61 -12.23 -6.54
C GLN A 86 20.83 -11.74 -7.34
N ARG A 87 21.86 -11.20 -6.67
CA ARG A 87 23.15 -10.79 -7.27
C ARG A 87 22.99 -9.75 -8.40
N GLY A 88 22.21 -8.72 -8.13
CA GLY A 88 21.97 -7.60 -9.03
C GLY A 88 20.93 -7.87 -10.11
N LYS A 89 20.18 -8.98 -10.04
CA LYS A 89 19.18 -9.36 -11.05
C LYS A 89 17.76 -9.19 -10.51
N VAL A 90 16.94 -8.48 -11.26
CA VAL A 90 15.49 -8.48 -11.14
C VAL A 90 14.95 -8.92 -12.50
N SER A 91 14.06 -9.91 -12.54
CA SER A 91 13.56 -10.44 -13.82
C SER A 91 12.36 -9.67 -14.35
N GLU A 92 12.04 -9.85 -15.64
CA GLU A 92 10.87 -9.23 -16.27
C GLU A 92 9.57 -9.57 -15.55
N GLY A 93 9.38 -10.83 -15.15
CA GLY A 93 8.23 -11.24 -14.35
C GLY A 93 8.16 -10.56 -12.98
N GLN A 94 9.30 -10.31 -12.34
CA GLN A 94 9.35 -9.58 -11.07
C GLN A 94 8.96 -8.11 -11.28
N MET A 95 9.46 -7.47 -12.33
CA MET A 95 9.06 -6.10 -12.71
C MET A 95 7.57 -6.03 -13.08
N LYS A 96 7.05 -7.05 -13.79
CA LYS A 96 5.64 -7.16 -14.13
C LYS A 96 4.75 -7.28 -12.89
N TRP A 97 5.16 -8.08 -11.90
CA TRP A 97 4.45 -8.15 -10.62
C TRP A 97 4.40 -6.78 -9.92
N LEU A 98 5.52 -6.06 -9.89
CA LEU A 98 5.58 -4.72 -9.28
C LEU A 98 4.67 -3.73 -10.02
N TYR A 99 4.70 -3.74 -11.35
CA TYR A 99 3.83 -2.92 -12.19
C TYR A 99 2.34 -3.20 -11.91
N GLU A 100 1.91 -4.47 -11.96
CA GLU A 100 0.51 -4.84 -11.73
C GLU A 100 0.07 -4.54 -10.29
N ARG A 101 0.95 -4.71 -9.31
CA ARG A 101 0.70 -4.31 -7.92
C ARG A 101 0.50 -2.80 -7.79
N ALA A 102 1.35 -1.99 -8.41
CA ALA A 102 1.24 -0.54 -8.36
C ALA A 102 -0.05 -0.04 -9.01
N ILE A 103 -0.47 -0.66 -10.13
CA ILE A 103 -1.77 -0.40 -10.76
C ILE A 103 -2.93 -0.79 -9.83
N ALA A 104 -2.88 -1.97 -9.20
CA ALA A 104 -3.92 -2.44 -8.29
C ALA A 104 -4.02 -1.58 -7.01
N SER A 105 -2.93 -0.93 -6.61
CA SER A 105 -2.88 0.06 -5.53
C SER A 105 -3.16 1.50 -6.02
N ALA A 106 -3.58 1.67 -7.28
CA ALA A 106 -3.87 2.97 -7.90
C ALA A 106 -2.76 4.03 -7.72
N VAL A 107 -1.51 3.60 -7.77
CA VAL A 107 -0.36 4.51 -7.79
C VAL A 107 -0.44 5.38 -9.07
N PRO A 108 -0.22 6.71 -8.99
CA PRO A 108 -0.18 7.57 -10.17
C PRO A 108 0.85 7.09 -11.20
N ARG A 109 0.51 7.19 -12.50
CA ARG A 109 1.32 6.61 -13.60
C ARG A 109 2.76 7.13 -13.65
N ASN A 110 2.97 8.41 -13.35
CA ASN A 110 4.32 9.01 -13.30
C ASN A 110 5.22 8.32 -12.26
N TYR A 111 4.70 7.97 -11.08
CA TYR A 111 5.47 7.23 -10.09
C TYR A 111 5.72 5.78 -10.52
N ILE A 112 4.76 5.15 -11.20
CA ILE A 112 4.99 3.81 -11.77
C ILE A 112 6.14 3.84 -12.78
N GLU A 113 6.19 4.85 -13.65
CA GLU A 113 7.28 5.03 -14.61
C GLU A 113 8.63 5.23 -13.91
N GLU A 114 8.67 6.04 -12.85
CA GLU A 114 9.86 6.21 -12.00
C GLU A 114 10.32 4.88 -11.39
N PHE A 115 9.39 4.08 -10.84
CA PHE A 115 9.70 2.76 -10.28
C PHE A 115 10.28 1.82 -11.33
N MET A 116 9.72 1.81 -12.54
CA MET A 116 10.18 0.92 -13.61
C MET A 116 11.55 1.32 -14.16
N ALA A 117 11.95 2.59 -14.03
CA ALA A 117 13.24 3.12 -14.49
C ALA A 117 14.36 3.08 -13.43
N PHE A 118 14.05 2.71 -12.19
CA PHE A 118 14.97 2.78 -11.06
C PHE A 118 16.20 1.86 -11.16
N ASP A 119 17.42 2.41 -10.99
CA ASP A 119 18.67 1.63 -10.99
C ASP A 119 18.93 0.94 -9.64
N HIS A 120 18.13 -0.09 -9.36
CA HIS A 120 18.17 -0.91 -8.14
C HIS A 120 19.51 -1.63 -7.86
N ARG A 121 20.48 -1.60 -8.79
CA ARG A 121 21.79 -2.25 -8.59
C ARG A 121 22.79 -1.34 -7.88
N LYS A 122 22.63 -0.03 -8.02
CA LYS A 122 23.52 0.98 -7.42
C LYS A 122 22.89 1.68 -6.21
N ALA A 123 21.61 1.40 -5.96
CA ALA A 123 20.84 1.95 -4.86
C ALA A 123 21.36 1.51 -3.49
N SER A 124 21.27 2.41 -2.51
CA SER A 124 21.54 2.12 -1.11
C SER A 124 20.28 1.57 -0.44
N LEU A 125 20.30 0.28 -0.06
CA LEU A 125 19.19 -0.32 0.66
C LEU A 125 18.93 0.39 1.99
N GLU A 126 19.99 0.72 2.74
CA GLU A 126 19.90 1.37 4.04
C GLU A 126 19.19 2.71 3.96
N GLN A 127 19.55 3.55 2.98
CA GLN A 127 18.94 4.85 2.77
C GLN A 127 17.42 4.71 2.58
N TYR A 128 17.00 3.83 1.68
CA TYR A 128 15.58 3.64 1.35
C TYR A 128 14.81 2.94 2.47
N MET A 129 15.46 2.07 3.24
CA MET A 129 14.89 1.49 4.46
C MET A 129 14.59 2.58 5.49
N VAL A 130 15.56 3.44 5.81
CA VAL A 130 15.37 4.51 6.80
C VAL A 130 14.25 5.46 6.36
N SER A 131 14.24 5.88 5.10
CA SER A 131 13.24 6.84 4.60
C SER A 131 11.84 6.25 4.40
N SER A 132 11.67 4.92 4.49
CA SER A 132 10.37 4.24 4.39
C SER A 132 9.77 3.81 5.73
N GLY A 133 10.44 4.10 6.85
CA GLY A 133 9.99 3.73 8.20
C GLY A 133 10.93 2.77 8.95
N GLY A 134 12.08 2.43 8.38
CA GLY A 134 13.13 1.65 9.03
C GLY A 134 12.67 0.26 9.43
N ASP A 135 12.99 -0.15 10.66
CA ASP A 135 12.69 -1.49 11.18
C ASP A 135 11.19 -1.82 11.20
N SER A 136 10.33 -0.79 11.26
CA SER A 136 8.87 -0.96 11.32
C SER A 136 8.31 -1.63 10.06
N ILE A 137 8.96 -1.44 8.91
CA ILE A 137 8.52 -2.02 7.63
C ILE A 137 9.25 -3.32 7.26
N ALA A 138 10.30 -3.71 7.99
CA ALA A 138 11.16 -4.83 7.61
C ALA A 138 10.37 -6.13 7.35
N ARG A 139 9.36 -6.41 8.19
CA ARG A 139 8.51 -7.61 8.06
C ARG A 139 7.68 -7.59 6.78
N VAL A 140 7.12 -6.42 6.46
CA VAL A 140 6.36 -6.16 5.24
C VAL A 140 7.29 -6.28 4.02
N LEU A 141 8.50 -5.73 4.11
CA LEU A 141 9.48 -5.79 3.03
C LEU A 141 9.92 -7.22 2.74
N LEU A 142 10.11 -8.06 3.76
CA LEU A 142 10.40 -9.48 3.56
C LEU A 142 9.23 -10.21 2.88
N TYR A 143 8.00 -9.90 3.29
CA TYR A 143 6.79 -10.46 2.70
C TYR A 143 6.69 -10.11 1.20
N ASP A 144 6.82 -8.84 0.84
CA ASP A 144 6.75 -8.39 -0.55
C ASP A 144 7.96 -8.84 -1.38
N THR A 145 9.16 -8.95 -0.77
CA THR A 145 10.32 -9.58 -1.42
C THR A 145 10.02 -11.02 -1.82
N ALA A 146 9.41 -11.79 -0.91
CA ALA A 146 9.02 -13.16 -1.19
C ALA A 146 7.91 -13.25 -2.24
N GLN A 147 6.93 -12.34 -2.21
CA GLN A 147 5.90 -12.26 -3.25
C GLN A 147 6.50 -11.93 -4.61
N MET A 148 7.22 -10.82 -4.74
CA MET A 148 7.78 -10.35 -6.00
C MET A 148 8.58 -11.47 -6.67
N ILE A 149 9.41 -12.19 -5.91
CA ILE A 149 10.20 -13.30 -6.44
C ILE A 149 9.30 -14.49 -6.83
N ALA A 150 8.39 -14.92 -5.96
CA ALA A 150 7.55 -16.10 -6.22
C ALA A 150 6.56 -15.89 -7.38
N TYR A 151 5.86 -14.75 -7.41
CA TYR A 151 4.96 -14.42 -8.51
C TYR A 151 5.72 -14.05 -9.78
N GLY A 152 6.86 -13.36 -9.65
CA GLY A 152 7.71 -13.05 -10.80
C GLY A 152 8.23 -14.29 -11.51
N ASP A 153 8.68 -15.30 -10.76
CA ASP A 153 9.06 -16.59 -11.35
C ASP A 153 7.86 -17.27 -12.05
N ARG A 154 6.61 -17.07 -11.61
CA ARG A 154 5.42 -17.59 -12.32
C ARG A 154 5.17 -16.88 -13.64
N TYR A 155 5.29 -15.54 -13.68
CA TYR A 155 5.21 -14.80 -14.94
C TYR A 155 6.28 -15.28 -15.92
N ASP A 156 7.50 -15.50 -15.43
CA ASP A 156 8.63 -16.00 -16.21
C ASP A 156 8.54 -17.50 -16.55
N ARG A 157 7.54 -18.23 -16.02
CA ARG A 157 7.45 -19.70 -16.06
C ARG A 157 8.74 -20.37 -15.55
N ARG A 158 9.44 -19.72 -14.63
CA ARG A 158 10.66 -20.22 -14.00
C ARG A 158 10.28 -21.10 -12.81
N HIS A 159 10.93 -22.24 -12.70
CA HIS A 159 10.82 -23.10 -11.53
C HIS A 159 12.12 -23.03 -10.73
N ARG A 160 12.00 -22.69 -9.44
CA ARG A 160 13.09 -22.83 -8.47
C ARG A 160 12.80 -23.97 -7.53
N SER A 161 13.86 -24.64 -7.09
CA SER A 161 13.74 -25.62 -6.02
C SER A 161 13.35 -24.94 -4.70
N SER A 162 12.70 -25.69 -3.80
CA SER A 162 12.40 -25.22 -2.45
C SER A 162 13.65 -24.74 -1.69
N ASN A 163 14.80 -25.34 -1.96
CA ASN A 163 16.08 -24.95 -1.38
C ASN A 163 16.57 -23.59 -1.90
N ALA A 164 16.43 -23.34 -3.20
CA ALA A 164 16.79 -22.05 -3.79
C ALA A 164 15.93 -20.92 -3.24
N TYR A 165 14.61 -21.12 -3.11
CA TYR A 165 13.75 -20.14 -2.43
C TYR A 165 14.16 -19.93 -0.97
N ARG A 166 14.42 -21.02 -0.23
CA ARG A 166 14.84 -20.93 1.16
C ARG A 166 16.12 -20.12 1.32
N GLU A 167 17.12 -20.33 0.48
CA GLU A 167 18.39 -19.59 0.53
C GLU A 167 18.15 -18.09 0.29
N ILE A 168 17.38 -17.74 -0.74
CA ILE A 168 17.07 -16.34 -1.08
C ILE A 168 16.32 -15.65 0.07
N TYR A 169 15.28 -16.29 0.62
CA TYR A 169 14.48 -15.70 1.69
C TYR A 169 15.23 -15.64 3.02
N SER A 170 16.06 -16.65 3.33
CA SER A 170 16.95 -16.59 4.51
C SER A 170 17.99 -15.47 4.38
N LYS A 171 18.51 -15.22 3.17
CA LYS A 171 19.40 -14.09 2.92
C LYS A 171 18.68 -12.75 3.11
N ALA A 172 17.47 -12.59 2.56
CA ALA A 172 16.65 -11.40 2.75
C ALA A 172 16.35 -11.15 4.24
N ALA A 173 15.90 -12.17 4.96
CA ALA A 173 15.60 -12.08 6.38
C ALA A 173 16.83 -11.70 7.21
N LYS A 174 18.02 -12.23 6.87
CA LYS A 174 19.27 -11.87 7.55
C LYS A 174 19.64 -10.41 7.33
N ILE A 175 19.49 -9.90 6.10
CA ILE A 175 19.75 -8.49 5.78
C ILE A 175 18.79 -7.57 6.56
N LEU A 176 17.54 -7.99 6.72
CA LEU A 176 16.50 -7.24 7.43
C LEU A 176 16.49 -7.51 8.94
N GLU A 177 17.45 -8.27 9.47
CA GLU A 177 17.56 -8.62 10.89
C GLU A 177 16.29 -9.31 11.46
N ILE A 178 15.54 -10.02 10.63
CA ILE A 178 14.32 -10.73 11.03
C ILE A 178 14.70 -12.12 11.55
N SER A 179 14.19 -12.47 12.73
CA SER A 179 14.44 -13.77 13.34
C SER A 179 14.01 -14.93 12.42
N PRO A 180 14.75 -16.07 12.39
CA PRO A 180 14.43 -17.18 11.51
C PRO A 180 13.01 -17.75 11.70
N GLY A 181 12.49 -17.72 12.94
CA GLY A 181 11.13 -18.15 13.24
C GLY A 181 10.08 -17.28 12.55
N LEU A 182 10.20 -15.96 12.70
CA LEU A 182 9.28 -15.00 12.09
C LEU A 182 9.39 -15.01 10.56
N ALA A 183 10.62 -15.06 10.02
CA ALA A 183 10.85 -15.16 8.58
C ALA A 183 10.16 -16.39 7.96
N ARG A 184 10.20 -17.53 8.65
CA ARG A 184 9.48 -18.74 8.19
C ARG A 184 7.96 -18.54 8.17
N SER A 185 7.40 -17.87 9.18
CA SER A 185 5.97 -17.57 9.20
C SER A 185 5.57 -16.67 8.03
N ILE A 186 6.31 -15.58 7.81
CA ILE A 186 6.08 -14.65 6.69
C ILE A 186 6.12 -15.38 5.34
N VAL A 187 7.17 -16.16 5.09
CA VAL A 187 7.32 -16.92 3.85
C VAL A 187 6.23 -17.99 3.70
N THR A 188 5.72 -18.54 4.79
CA THR A 188 4.63 -19.53 4.76
C THR A 188 3.33 -18.89 4.28
N ILE A 189 3.04 -17.65 4.69
CA ILE A 189 1.89 -16.88 4.20
C ILE A 189 1.97 -16.74 2.68
N VAL A 190 3.11 -16.26 2.16
CA VAL A 190 3.31 -16.11 0.70
C VAL A 190 3.12 -17.43 -0.04
N LYS A 191 3.64 -18.54 0.49
CA LYS A 191 3.42 -19.87 -0.11
C LYS A 191 1.94 -20.28 -0.14
N GLN A 192 1.19 -19.94 0.90
CA GLN A 192 -0.26 -20.22 0.94
C GLN A 192 -1.01 -19.35 -0.07
N GLU A 193 -0.66 -18.07 -0.21
CA GLU A 193 -1.26 -17.15 -1.18
C GLU A 193 -1.00 -17.61 -2.62
N VAL A 194 0.23 -18.00 -2.96
CA VAL A 194 0.56 -18.53 -4.29
C VAL A 194 -0.26 -19.78 -4.60
N ARG A 195 -0.38 -20.71 -3.64
CA ARG A 195 -1.22 -21.91 -3.79
C ARG A 195 -2.70 -21.56 -3.93
N LEU A 196 -3.17 -20.55 -3.21
CA LEU A 196 -4.54 -20.06 -3.31
C LEU A 196 -4.80 -19.43 -4.68
N LEU A 197 -3.86 -18.65 -5.23
CA LEU A 197 -3.98 -18.10 -6.58
C LEU A 197 -4.08 -19.22 -7.62
N GLU A 198 -3.24 -20.26 -7.52
CA GLU A 198 -3.34 -21.42 -8.40
C GLU A 198 -4.72 -22.08 -8.35
N LYS A 199 -5.25 -22.26 -7.13
CA LYS A 199 -6.59 -22.81 -6.92
C LYS A 199 -7.66 -21.91 -7.56
N LYS A 200 -7.61 -20.60 -7.31
CA LYS A 200 -8.52 -19.61 -7.90
C LYS A 200 -8.45 -19.65 -9.43
N THR A 201 -7.24 -19.68 -10.00
CA THR A 201 -7.04 -19.72 -11.46
C THR A 201 -7.70 -20.95 -12.08
N ARG A 202 -7.52 -22.14 -11.48
CA ARG A 202 -8.18 -23.36 -11.98
C ARG A 202 -9.70 -23.31 -11.84
N VAL A 203 -10.21 -22.83 -10.70
CA VAL A 203 -11.65 -22.81 -10.43
C VAL A 203 -12.38 -21.78 -11.30
N PHE A 204 -11.84 -20.58 -11.43
CA PHE A 204 -12.52 -19.50 -12.16
C PHE A 204 -12.24 -19.52 -13.66
N TRP A 205 -11.05 -19.96 -14.08
CA TRP A 205 -10.57 -19.79 -15.46
C TRP A 205 -10.08 -21.09 -16.13
N GLY A 206 -10.17 -22.24 -15.44
CA GLY A 206 -9.66 -23.51 -15.96
C GLY A 206 -10.46 -24.05 -17.15
N GLU A 207 -11.79 -23.98 -17.05
CA GLU A 207 -12.70 -24.44 -18.12
C GLU A 207 -13.10 -23.32 -19.07
N THR A 208 -13.26 -22.10 -18.56
CA THR A 208 -13.65 -20.92 -19.35
C THR A 208 -12.63 -19.80 -19.13
N PRO A 209 -11.51 -19.78 -19.87
CA PRO A 209 -10.52 -18.71 -19.75
C PRO A 209 -11.12 -17.34 -20.06
N TYR A 210 -10.72 -16.31 -19.31
CA TYR A 210 -11.14 -14.94 -19.59
C TYR A 210 -10.72 -14.53 -21.01
N THR A 211 -11.68 -14.05 -21.79
CA THR A 211 -11.46 -13.44 -23.09
C THR A 211 -11.94 -11.99 -23.01
N PRO A 212 -11.04 -10.99 -23.12
CA PRO A 212 -11.48 -9.61 -23.10
C PRO A 212 -12.42 -9.34 -24.29
N PRO A 213 -13.42 -8.45 -24.12
CA PRO A 213 -14.25 -8.01 -25.24
C PRO A 213 -13.37 -7.46 -26.36
N LYS A 214 -13.79 -7.68 -27.61
CA LYS A 214 -13.13 -7.05 -28.76
C LYS A 214 -13.27 -5.54 -28.63
N GLN A 215 -12.13 -4.84 -28.64
CA GLN A 215 -12.09 -3.37 -28.75
C GLN A 215 -12.40 -2.95 -30.18
#